data_AF-A0A8T6TVT6-F1
#
_entry.id   AF-A0A8T6TVT6-F1
#
_cell.length_a   1.000
_cell.length_b   1.000
_cell.length_c   1.000
_cell.angle_alpha   90.00
_cell.angle_beta   90.00
_cell.angle_gamma   90.00
#
_symmetry.space_group_name_H-M   'P 1'
#
loop_
_entity.id
_entity.type
_entity.pdbx_description
1 polymer ?
#
loop_
_entity_poly.entity_id
_entity_poly.type
_entity_poly.pdbx_seq_one_letter_code
_entity_poly.pdbx_strand_id
1 'polypeptide(L)' 'MDLKQVIVVRTDLAMGKGKIAAQVGHACVLGAEHVRKSHPEWFEQWWTGQEKVVVKVSGIKEL' A
#
# COMPACT_ATOMS: atom_id res chain seq x y z
N MET A 1 15.48 2.88 -11.51
CA MET A 1 14.02 2.65 -11.50
C MET A 1 13.51 3.13 -10.16
N ASP A 2 12.53 4.01 -10.15
CA ASP A 2 11.93 4.45 -8.89
C ASP A 2 10.94 3.39 -8.43
N LEU A 3 11.20 2.81 -7.24
CA LEU A 3 10.28 1.87 -6.60
C LEU A 3 9.16 2.64 -5.92
N LYS A 4 7.94 2.07 -5.94
CA LYS A 4 6.77 2.62 -5.27
C LYS A 4 5.92 1.53 -4.66
N GLN A 5 5.18 1.87 -3.62
CA GLN A 5 4.18 0.99 -3.02
C GLN A 5 2.80 1.37 -3.56
N VAL A 6 2.12 0.42 -4.20
CA VAL A 6 0.73 0.61 -4.64
C VAL A 6 -0.20 -0.05 -3.64
N ILE A 7 -1.17 0.72 -3.13
CA ILE A 7 -2.15 0.25 -2.14
C ILE A 7 -3.53 0.31 -2.76
N VAL A 8 -4.18 -0.85 -2.83
CA VAL A 8 -5.48 -1.02 -3.49
C VAL A 8 -6.59 -0.96 -2.46
N VAL A 9 -7.59 -0.11 -2.66
CA VAL A 9 -8.75 0.05 -1.77
C VAL A 9 -10.02 -0.39 -2.47
N ARG A 10 -10.75 -1.31 -1.81
CA ARG A 10 -12.10 -1.73 -2.22
C ARG A 10 -13.14 -0.65 -1.97
N THR A 11 -13.89 -0.27 -3.00
CA THR A 11 -14.96 0.73 -2.89
C THR A 11 -16.32 0.15 -2.52
N ASP A 12 -16.55 -1.15 -2.75
CA ASP A 12 -17.80 -1.85 -2.37
C ASP A 12 -18.05 -1.90 -0.86
N LEU A 13 -17.00 -1.73 -0.04
CA LEU A 13 -17.09 -1.71 1.41
C LEU A 13 -17.63 -0.39 1.99
N ALA A 14 -17.97 0.60 1.15
CA ALA A 14 -18.54 1.90 1.53
C ALA A 14 -17.81 2.58 2.71
N MET A 15 -16.48 2.42 2.78
CA MET A 15 -15.69 2.96 3.89
C MET A 15 -15.61 4.48 3.83
N GLY A 16 -15.79 5.14 4.97
CA GLY A 16 -15.53 6.58 5.10
C GLY A 16 -14.04 6.91 4.95
N LYS A 17 -13.72 8.17 4.61
CA LYS A 17 -12.34 8.65 4.35
C LYS A 17 -11.34 8.29 5.46
N GLY A 18 -11.72 8.48 6.73
CA GLY A 18 -10.85 8.16 7.87
C GLY A 18 -10.55 6.66 7.98
N LYS A 19 -11.55 5.80 7.73
CA LYS A 19 -11.35 4.34 7.74
C LYS A 19 -10.50 3.88 6.56
N ILE A 20 -10.68 4.47 5.38
CA ILE A 20 -9.81 4.24 4.22
C ILE A 20 -8.37 4.59 4.57
N ALA A 21 -8.12 5.79 5.13
CA ALA A 21 -6.78 6.23 5.50
C ALA A 21 -6.11 5.27 6.51
N ALA A 22 -6.86 4.82 7.52
CA ALA A 22 -6.36 3.84 8.48
C ALA A 22 -5.97 2.50 7.82
N GLN A 23 -6.82 1.95 6.95
CA GLN A 23 -6.53 0.70 6.25
C GLN A 23 -5.34 0.83 5.27
N VAL A 24 -5.23 1.96 4.57
CA VAL A 24 -4.07 2.27 3.74
C VAL A 24 -2.80 2.33 4.59
N GLY A 25 -2.85 2.96 5.77
CA GLY A 25 -1.73 2.98 6.71
C GLY A 25 -1.32 1.59 7.17
N HIS A 26 -2.28 0.73 7.52
CA HIS A 26 -2.01 -0.66 7.91
C HIS A 26 -1.33 -1.44 6.78
N ALA A 27 -1.88 -1.36 5.56
CA ALA A 27 -1.33 -2.04 4.38
C ALA A 27 0.08 -1.54 4.06
N CYS A 28 0.32 -0.23 4.16
CA CYS A 28 1.63 0.38 3.97
C CYS A 28 2.67 -0.23 4.91
N VAL A 29 2.41 -0.22 6.22
CA VAL A 29 3.37 -0.68 7.24
C VAL A 29 3.63 -2.18 7.09
N LEU A 30 2.59 -2.98 6.91
CA LEU A 30 2.72 -4.43 6.74
C LEU A 30 3.49 -4.78 5.47
N GLY A 31 3.18 -4.12 4.35
CA GLY A 31 3.87 -4.33 3.08
C GLY A 31 5.34 -3.89 3.14
N ALA A 32 5.61 -2.73 3.75
CA ALA A 32 6.97 -2.23 3.90
C ALA A 32 7.82 -3.15 4.80
N GLU A 33 7.28 -3.60 5.94
CA GLU A 33 7.97 -4.53 6.84
C GLU A 33 8.20 -5.90 6.20
N HIS A 34 7.25 -6.37 5.39
CA HIS A 34 7.42 -7.60 4.62
C HIS A 34 8.59 -7.49 3.64
N VAL A 35 8.63 -6.41 2.84
CA VAL A 35 9.72 -6.16 1.87
C VAL A 35 11.04 -5.92 2.59
N ARG A 36 11.07 -5.20 3.71
CA ARG A 36 12.28 -4.99 4.51
C ARG A 36 12.94 -6.30 4.93
N LYS A 37 12.15 -7.34 5.21
CA LYS A 37 12.66 -8.67 5.59
C LYS A 37 13.02 -9.55 4.38
N SER A 38 12.25 -9.49 3.30
CA SER A 38 12.41 -10.39 2.16
C SER A 38 13.32 -9.87 1.05
N HIS A 39 13.35 -8.54 0.84
CA HIS A 39 14.08 -7.82 -0.21
C HIS A 39 14.62 -6.49 0.36
N PRO A 40 15.59 -6.53 1.29
CA PRO A 40 16.08 -5.33 1.97
C PRO A 40 16.61 -4.27 1.00
N GLU A 41 17.20 -4.65 -0.12
CA GLU A 41 17.70 -3.74 -1.15
C GLU A 41 16.57 -2.95 -1.85
N TRP A 42 15.40 -3.58 -2.04
CA TRP A 42 14.21 -2.87 -2.56
C TRP A 42 13.66 -1.91 -1.52
N PHE A 43 13.65 -2.33 -0.25
CA PHE A 43 13.23 -1.46 0.84
C PHE A 43 14.12 -0.23 0.92
N GLU A 44 15.45 -0.38 0.95
CA GLU A 44 16.38 0.76 1.02
C GLU A 44 16.23 1.72 -0.17
N GLN A 45 16.09 1.18 -1.38
CA GLN A 45 15.86 2.00 -2.57
C GLN A 45 14.53 2.77 -2.48
N TRP A 46 13.44 2.10 -2.08
CA TRP A 46 12.14 2.73 -1.88
C TRP A 46 12.14 3.73 -0.72
N TRP A 47 12.82 3.45 0.39
CA TRP A 47 12.76 4.21 1.66
C TRP A 47 13.18 5.67 1.51
N THR A 48 14.07 5.96 0.57
CA THR A 48 14.56 7.33 0.27
C THR A 48 13.43 8.30 -0.09
N GLY A 49 12.45 7.87 -0.89
CA GLY A 49 11.29 8.68 -1.30
C GLY A 49 9.95 8.17 -0.76
N GLN A 50 9.91 6.89 -0.40
CA GLN A 50 8.78 6.14 0.14
C GLN A 50 7.46 6.43 -0.59
N GLU A 51 7.50 6.46 -1.92
CA GLU A 51 6.36 6.80 -2.77
C GLU A 51 5.22 5.78 -2.55
N LYS A 52 4.00 6.29 -2.36
CA LYS A 52 2.79 5.51 -2.13
C LYS A 52 1.70 6.01 -3.06
N VAL A 53 1.12 5.09 -3.83
CA VAL A 53 0.00 5.38 -4.73
C VAL A 53 -1.22 4.58 -4.31
N VAL A 54 -2.31 5.27 -3.97
CA VAL A 54 -3.55 4.62 -3.54
C VAL A 54 -4.52 4.57 -4.71
N VAL A 55 -4.92 3.36 -5.11
CA VAL A 55 -5.86 3.11 -6.20
C VAL A 55 -7.13 2.46 -5.68
N LYS A 56 -8.17 2.44 -6.51
CA LYS A 56 -9.50 1.91 -6.15
C LYS A 56 -9.85 0.72 -7.04
N VAL A 57 -10.52 -0.27 -6.45
CA VAL A 57 -11.13 -1.41 -7.18
C VAL A 57 -12.58 -1.57 -6.76
N SER A 58 -13.38 -2.11 -7.68
CA SER A 58 -14.83 -2.18 -7.52
C SER A 58 -15.27 -3.23 -6.49
N GLY A 59 -14.49 -4.29 -6.27
CA GLY A 59 -14.80 -5.33 -5.30
C GLY A 59 -13.72 -6.40 -5.17
N ILE A 60 -14.01 -7.45 -4.39
CA ILE A 60 -13.03 -8.50 -4.02
C ILE A 60 -12.45 -9.27 -5.22
N LYS A 61 -13.19 -9.39 -6.33
CA LYS A 61 -12.71 -10.11 -7.51
C LYS A 61 -11.56 -9.39 -8.24
N GLU A 62 -11.39 -8.10 -7.98
CA GLU A 62 -10.35 -7.25 -8.56
C GLU A 62 -9.18 -7.02 -7.60
N LEU A 63 -9.19 -7.67 -6.43
CA LEU A 63 -8.14 -7.58 -5.40
C LEU A 63 -7.30 -8.87 -5.38
#